data_AF-A0A6N6VFX6-F1
#
_entry.id   AF-A0A6N6VFX6-F1
#
_cell.length_a   1.000
_cell.length_b   1.000
_cell.length_c   1.000
_cell.angle_alpha   90.00
_cell.angle_beta   90.00
_cell.angle_gamma   90.00
#
_symmetry.space_group_name_H-M   'P 1'
#
loop_
_entity.id
_entity.type
_entity.pdbx_description
1 polymer ?
#
loop_
_entity_poly.entity_id
_entity_poly.type
_entity_poly.pdbx_seq_one_letter_code
_entity_poly.pdbx_strand_id
1 'polypeptide(L)'
;MKAVALLLLRLVTGLYLLAWSVVKLTSTDRAVEISNKLYFGLFSNPVVQHGLGALGGVLGLFVILGFLRSFSYLVQALVLALGVGVLAKTMTAPVDFASGVDLTTALTPYLALFVAAVVPLLAKLDDVLSLDVFLAWAERRLGRDELAAPVVTAAAVAAAAAAADEVAQYDEPAYEEPAQEDAVVEAAAPEDAYAAPAVDEVAVDAPLIEEAAAEDVAVEAPPAEESVMEAQAGPVPLEVAVDEAPAVEVQAVEEATPEAAGEAEPALEELAAVEAQKHEAPAPTVH
;
A
#
# COMPACT_ATOMS: atom_id res chain seq x y z
N MET A 1 25.61 -6.56 10.88
CA MET A 1 24.21 -6.11 11.07
C MET A 1 23.62 -5.42 9.84
N LYS A 2 24.34 -4.49 9.15
CA LYS A 2 23.84 -3.78 7.96
C LYS A 2 23.21 -4.67 6.87
N ALA A 3 23.89 -5.76 6.48
CA ALA A 3 23.38 -6.68 5.46
C ALA A 3 22.03 -7.33 5.84
N VAL A 4 21.83 -7.65 7.13
CA VAL A 4 20.58 -8.21 7.63
C VAL A 4 19.47 -7.15 7.62
N ALA A 5 19.78 -5.91 8.00
CA ALA A 5 18.83 -4.81 7.91
C ALA A 5 18.36 -4.57 6.46
N LEU A 6 19.28 -4.62 5.48
CA LEU A 6 18.94 -4.51 4.06
C LEU A 6 18.10 -5.71 3.57
N LEU A 7 18.41 -6.93 4.02
CA LEU A 7 17.58 -8.11 3.73
C LEU A 7 16.15 -7.94 4.26
N LEU A 8 15.99 -7.52 5.52
CA LEU A 8 14.67 -7.29 6.13
C LEU A 8 13.91 -6.19 5.39
N LEU A 9 14.59 -5.11 4.99
CA LEU A 9 14.00 -4.01 4.24
C LEU A 9 13.48 -4.46 2.86
N ARG A 10 14.25 -5.32 2.17
CA ARG A 10 13.82 -5.96 0.91
C ARG A 10 12.64 -6.89 1.11
N LEU A 11 12.66 -7.69 2.17
CA LEU A 11 11.55 -8.56 2.53
C LEU A 11 10.27 -7.76 2.75
N VAL A 12 10.30 -6.71 3.57
CA VAL A 12 9.12 -5.89 3.86
C VAL A 12 8.60 -5.22 2.59
N THR A 13 9.46 -4.55 1.84
CA THR A 13 9.02 -3.80 0.65
C THR A 13 8.60 -4.71 -0.50
N GLY A 14 9.27 -5.85 -0.69
CA GLY A 14 8.90 -6.86 -1.68
C GLY A 14 7.62 -7.61 -1.31
N LEU A 15 7.41 -7.95 -0.03
CA LEU A 15 6.15 -8.53 0.45
C LEU A 15 4.98 -7.56 0.28
N TYR A 16 5.21 -6.27 0.48
CA TYR A 16 4.21 -5.25 0.19
C TYR A 16 3.79 -5.27 -1.28
N LEU A 17 4.76 -5.33 -2.21
CA LEU A 17 4.45 -5.46 -3.65
C LEU A 17 3.69 -6.75 -3.95
N LEU A 18 4.06 -7.87 -3.33
CA LEU A 18 3.34 -9.14 -3.50
C LEU A 18 1.91 -9.06 -2.99
N ALA A 19 1.69 -8.49 -1.80
CA ALA A 19 0.36 -8.33 -1.23
C ALA A 19 -0.53 -7.48 -2.15
N TRP A 20 0.00 -6.36 -2.65
CA TRP A 20 -0.72 -5.51 -3.59
C TRP A 20 -1.01 -6.21 -4.93
N SER A 21 -0.08 -7.03 -5.39
CA SER A 21 -0.24 -7.83 -6.61
C SER A 21 -1.33 -8.88 -6.47
N VAL A 22 -1.39 -9.57 -5.32
CA VAL A 22 -2.48 -10.50 -5.00
C VAL A 22 -3.82 -9.79 -4.98
N VAL A 23 -3.91 -8.59 -4.39
CA VAL A 23 -5.16 -7.80 -4.40
C VAL A 23 -5.59 -7.47 -5.83
N LYS A 24 -4.67 -7.06 -6.71
CA LYS A 24 -4.99 -6.79 -8.13
C LYS A 24 -5.48 -8.02 -8.88
N LEU A 25 -4.91 -9.19 -8.60
CA LEU A 25 -5.24 -10.45 -9.27
C LEU A 25 -6.53 -11.10 -8.74
N THR A 26 -6.85 -10.91 -7.45
CA THR A 26 -8.02 -11.55 -6.81
C THR A 26 -9.24 -10.63 -6.74
N SER A 27 -9.04 -9.31 -6.78
CA SER A 27 -10.09 -8.29 -6.59
C SER A 27 -10.03 -7.23 -7.68
N THR A 28 -10.12 -7.66 -8.94
CA THR A 28 -9.97 -6.76 -10.10
C THR A 28 -11.02 -5.65 -10.11
N ASP A 29 -12.27 -5.94 -9.72
CA ASP A 29 -13.33 -4.92 -9.66
C ASP A 29 -12.97 -3.79 -8.68
N ARG A 30 -12.44 -4.15 -7.51
CA ARG A 30 -11.98 -3.18 -6.51
C ARG A 30 -10.75 -2.41 -7.00
N ALA A 31 -9.85 -3.06 -7.73
CA ALA A 31 -8.70 -2.40 -8.35
C ALA A 31 -9.13 -1.41 -9.44
N VAL A 32 -10.15 -1.73 -10.23
CA VAL A 32 -10.76 -0.83 -11.23
C VAL A 32 -11.46 0.34 -10.55
N GLU A 33 -12.20 0.11 -9.46
CA GLU A 33 -12.83 1.18 -8.68
C GLU A 33 -11.79 2.16 -8.12
N ILE A 34 -10.72 1.64 -7.51
CA ILE A 34 -9.60 2.45 -7.01
C ILE A 34 -8.91 3.17 -8.17
N SER A 35 -8.76 2.53 -9.33
CA SER A 35 -8.21 3.12 -10.55
C SER A 35 -9.03 4.33 -11.03
N ASN A 36 -10.35 4.19 -11.07
CA ASN A 36 -11.25 5.29 -11.45
C ASN A 36 -11.12 6.48 -10.49
N LYS A 37 -11.01 6.22 -9.18
CA LYS A 37 -10.93 7.27 -8.16
C LYS A 37 -9.57 7.96 -8.10
N LEU A 38 -8.48 7.18 -8.12
CA LEU A 38 -7.12 7.70 -7.89
C LEU A 38 -6.36 8.03 -9.18
N TYR A 39 -6.64 7.32 -10.28
CA TYR A 39 -5.87 7.40 -11.52
C TYR A 39 -6.69 7.94 -12.70
N PHE A 40 -7.80 8.64 -12.44
CA PHE A 40 -8.66 9.25 -13.47
C PHE A 40 -9.11 8.26 -14.57
N GLY A 41 -9.23 6.98 -14.24
CA GLY A 41 -9.66 5.96 -15.19
C GLY A 41 -8.55 5.36 -16.08
N LEU A 42 -7.30 5.84 -16.00
CA LEU A 42 -6.22 5.44 -16.92
C LEU A 42 -5.95 3.92 -16.93
N PHE A 43 -6.19 3.25 -15.80
CA PHE A 43 -5.94 1.80 -15.63
C PHE A 43 -7.22 1.00 -15.39
N SER A 44 -8.37 1.50 -15.82
CA SER A 44 -9.66 0.89 -15.48
C SER A 44 -10.05 -0.31 -16.33
N ASN A 45 -9.18 -0.72 -17.26
CA ASN A 45 -9.35 -1.95 -18.00
C ASN A 45 -8.96 -3.17 -17.12
N PRO A 46 -9.86 -4.17 -16.94
CA PRO A 46 -9.57 -5.37 -16.15
C PRO A 46 -8.32 -6.14 -16.62
N VAL A 47 -8.08 -6.20 -17.94
CA VAL A 47 -6.91 -6.89 -18.52
C VAL A 47 -5.62 -6.19 -18.11
N VAL A 48 -5.62 -4.85 -18.14
CA VAL A 48 -4.47 -4.03 -17.70
C VAL A 48 -4.20 -4.24 -16.21
N GLN A 49 -5.23 -4.31 -15.37
CA GLN A 49 -5.07 -4.57 -13.93
C GLN A 49 -4.47 -5.95 -13.65
N HIS A 50 -4.90 -6.99 -14.37
CA HIS A 50 -4.29 -8.33 -14.27
C HIS A 50 -2.81 -8.31 -14.68
N GLY A 51 -2.50 -7.65 -15.80
CA GLY A 51 -1.13 -7.48 -16.27
C GLY A 51 -0.25 -6.77 -15.24
N LEU A 52 -0.72 -5.64 -14.69
CA LEU A 52 -0.03 -4.90 -13.63
C LEU A 52 0.13 -5.71 -12.35
N GLY A 53 -0.88 -6.52 -11.98
CA GLY A 53 -0.80 -7.43 -10.85
C GLY A 53 0.27 -8.50 -11.04
N ALA A 54 0.30 -9.15 -12.20
CA ALA A 54 1.31 -10.17 -12.51
C ALA A 54 2.73 -9.57 -12.55
N LEU A 55 2.90 -8.42 -13.23
CA LEU A 55 4.18 -7.71 -13.30
C LEU A 55 4.66 -7.24 -11.92
N GLY A 56 3.75 -6.70 -11.10
CA GLY A 56 4.03 -6.33 -9.71
C GLY A 56 4.45 -7.54 -8.87
N GLY A 57 3.83 -8.70 -9.11
CA GLY A 57 4.14 -9.93 -8.39
C GLY A 57 5.56 -10.42 -8.71
N VAL A 58 5.90 -10.45 -10.00
CA VAL A 58 7.26 -10.81 -10.46
C VAL A 58 8.29 -9.82 -9.91
N LEU A 59 8.01 -8.52 -9.97
CA LEU A 59 8.89 -7.48 -9.42
C LEU A 59 9.09 -7.66 -7.91
N GLY A 60 8.01 -7.88 -7.15
CA GLY A 60 8.08 -8.14 -5.71
C GLY A 60 8.97 -9.34 -5.38
N LEU A 61 8.86 -10.43 -6.14
CA LEU A 61 9.71 -11.60 -5.99
C LEU A 61 11.19 -11.29 -6.30
N PHE A 62 11.46 -10.53 -7.37
CA PHE A 62 12.82 -10.12 -7.73
C PHE A 62 13.45 -9.26 -6.63
N VAL A 63 12.68 -8.37 -6.01
CA VAL A 63 13.13 -7.54 -4.89
C VAL A 63 13.49 -8.40 -3.67
N ILE A 64 12.61 -9.33 -3.27
CA ILE A 64 12.84 -10.23 -2.12
C ILE A 64 14.12 -11.05 -2.33
N LEU A 65 14.26 -11.64 -3.52
CA LEU A 65 15.44 -12.44 -3.84
C LEU A 65 16.70 -11.57 -4.01
N GLY A 66 16.56 -10.27 -4.29
CA GLY A 66 17.67 -9.42 -4.71
C GLY A 66 18.24 -9.86 -6.06
N PHE A 67 17.35 -10.28 -6.96
CA PHE A 67 17.68 -10.62 -8.34
C PHE A 67 17.65 -9.36 -9.21
N LEU A 68 18.63 -9.20 -10.09
CA LEU A 68 18.82 -8.01 -10.93
C LEU A 68 18.72 -6.72 -10.12
N ARG A 69 19.39 -6.68 -8.95
CA ARG A 69 19.21 -5.66 -7.90
C ARG A 69 19.24 -4.21 -8.40
N SER A 70 20.02 -3.94 -9.45
CA SER A 70 20.11 -2.61 -10.06
C SER A 70 18.82 -2.19 -10.75
N PHE A 71 18.16 -3.13 -11.41
CA PHE A 71 16.94 -2.92 -12.15
C PHE A 71 15.72 -3.05 -11.24
N SER A 72 15.65 -4.12 -10.43
CA SER A 72 14.50 -4.36 -9.54
C SER A 72 14.32 -3.25 -8.51
N TYR A 73 15.38 -2.77 -7.86
CA TYR A 73 15.28 -1.67 -6.90
C TYR A 73 14.90 -0.34 -7.57
N LEU A 74 15.43 -0.08 -8.77
CA LEU A 74 15.09 1.12 -9.53
C LEU A 74 13.62 1.13 -9.94
N VAL A 75 13.14 0.04 -10.53
CA VAL A 75 11.74 -0.10 -10.96
C VAL A 75 10.80 -0.03 -9.76
N GLN A 76 11.12 -0.71 -8.65
CA GLN A 76 10.35 -0.61 -7.41
C GLN A 76 10.27 0.82 -6.90
N ALA A 77 11.40 1.54 -6.85
CA ALA A 77 11.41 2.93 -6.40
C ALA A 77 10.56 3.83 -7.31
N LEU A 78 10.60 3.62 -8.63
CA LEU A 78 9.76 4.36 -9.59
C LEU A 78 8.26 4.05 -9.40
N VAL A 79 7.89 2.79 -9.22
CA VAL A 79 6.49 2.38 -8.97
C VAL A 79 5.95 3.02 -7.69
N LEU A 80 6.75 3.00 -6.61
CA LEU A 80 6.36 3.63 -5.34
C LEU A 80 6.35 5.16 -5.43
N ALA A 81 7.31 5.76 -6.15
CA ALA A 81 7.32 7.20 -6.41
C ALA A 81 6.06 7.64 -7.17
N LEU A 82 5.64 6.88 -8.19
CA LEU A 82 4.41 7.15 -8.93
C LEU A 82 3.19 7.05 -8.01
N GLY A 83 3.13 6.04 -7.15
CA GLY A 83 2.08 5.91 -6.13
C GLY A 83 2.01 7.11 -5.17
N VAL A 84 3.17 7.55 -4.68
CA VAL A 84 3.29 8.75 -3.84
C VAL A 84 2.84 10.00 -4.59
N GLY A 85 3.24 10.17 -5.86
CA GLY A 85 2.87 11.31 -6.69
C GLY A 85 1.37 11.42 -6.92
N VAL A 86 0.72 10.29 -7.20
CA VAL A 86 -0.75 10.22 -7.35
C VAL A 86 -1.45 10.61 -6.05
N LEU A 87 -1.01 10.08 -4.91
CA LEU A 87 -1.56 10.43 -3.59
C LEU A 87 -1.28 11.90 -3.22
N ALA A 88 -0.10 12.44 -3.52
CA ALA A 88 0.24 13.83 -3.25
C ALA A 88 -0.66 14.80 -4.04
N LYS A 89 -0.99 14.49 -5.30
CA LYS A 89 -1.94 15.29 -6.09
C LYS A 89 -3.31 15.34 -5.42
N THR A 90 -3.78 14.21 -4.88
CA THR A 90 -5.07 14.17 -4.15
C THR A 90 -5.09 15.04 -2.89
N MET A 91 -3.93 15.38 -2.32
CA MET A 91 -3.84 16.31 -1.17
C MET A 91 -3.83 17.78 -1.53
N THR A 92 -3.37 18.13 -2.74
CA THR A 92 -3.33 19.54 -3.18
C THR A 92 -4.70 20.12 -3.51
N ALA A 93 -5.66 19.25 -3.83
CA ALA A 93 -7.03 19.66 -3.93
C ALA A 93 -7.57 19.82 -2.50
N PRO A 94 -8.23 20.94 -2.13
CA PRO A 94 -8.83 21.17 -0.81
C PRO A 94 -10.07 20.28 -0.58
N VAL A 95 -9.96 19.00 -0.92
CA VAL A 95 -11.02 18.00 -0.96
C VAL A 95 -11.32 17.60 0.48
N ASP A 96 -12.31 18.29 1.00
CA ASP A 96 -13.22 17.86 2.06
C ASP A 96 -12.58 17.16 3.25
N PHE A 97 -12.05 17.97 4.17
CA PHE A 97 -12.12 17.68 5.62
C PHE A 97 -13.52 17.18 6.05
N ALA A 98 -14.56 17.47 5.27
CA ALA A 98 -15.93 17.00 5.47
C ALA A 98 -16.14 15.50 5.19
N SER A 99 -15.29 14.83 4.41
CA SER A 99 -15.45 13.40 4.07
C SER A 99 -14.99 12.44 5.16
N GLY A 100 -14.31 12.94 6.21
CA GLY A 100 -13.84 12.16 7.35
C GLY A 100 -12.74 11.13 7.03
N VAL A 101 -12.32 11.00 5.78
CA VAL A 101 -11.23 10.12 5.36
C VAL A 101 -9.93 10.91 5.44
N ASP A 102 -9.08 10.58 6.41
CA ASP A 102 -7.78 11.22 6.54
C ASP A 102 -6.80 10.67 5.49
N LEU A 103 -6.75 11.31 4.30
CA LEU A 103 -5.80 10.96 3.24
C LEU A 103 -4.34 11.09 3.73
N THR A 104 -4.07 11.87 4.78
CA THR A 104 -2.77 11.99 5.44
C THR A 104 -2.31 10.66 6.03
N THR A 105 -3.25 9.90 6.58
CA THR A 105 -3.01 8.54 7.09
C THR A 105 -2.67 7.57 5.95
N ALA A 106 -3.17 7.79 4.73
CA ALA A 106 -2.85 6.96 3.57
C ALA A 106 -1.48 7.31 2.92
N LEU A 107 -1.10 8.59 2.86
CA LEU A 107 0.19 8.99 2.26
C LEU A 107 1.39 8.53 3.07
N THR A 108 1.31 8.62 4.40
CA THR A 108 2.41 8.31 5.33
C THR A 108 3.02 6.91 5.10
N PRO A 109 2.25 5.80 5.06
CA PRO A 109 2.82 4.48 4.80
C PRO A 109 3.43 4.36 3.39
N TYR A 110 2.85 5.00 2.37
CA TYR A 110 3.41 4.99 1.01
C TYR A 110 4.75 5.72 0.93
N LEU A 111 4.86 6.89 1.58
CA LEU A 111 6.10 7.64 1.64
C LEU A 111 7.18 6.86 2.39
N ALA A 112 6.83 6.23 3.51
CA ALA A 112 7.74 5.36 4.26
C ALA A 112 8.23 4.18 3.42
N LEU A 113 7.33 3.53 2.66
CA LEU A 113 7.68 2.44 1.74
C LEU A 113 8.57 2.92 0.59
N PHE A 114 8.32 4.11 0.06
CA PHE A 114 9.17 4.72 -0.97
C PHE A 114 10.60 4.95 -0.43
N VAL A 115 10.73 5.58 0.74
CA VAL A 115 12.05 5.78 1.38
C VAL A 115 12.73 4.44 1.65
N ALA A 116 11.98 3.46 2.16
CA ALA A 116 12.47 2.10 2.38
C ALA A 116 12.96 1.42 1.09
N ALA A 117 12.34 1.70 -0.06
CA ALA A 117 12.79 1.16 -1.36
C ALA A 117 14.03 1.86 -1.92
N VAL A 118 14.25 3.12 -1.58
CA VAL A 118 15.44 3.89 -2.00
C VAL A 118 16.69 3.47 -1.22
N VAL A 119 16.56 3.08 0.04
CA VAL A 119 17.73 2.72 0.89
C VAL A 119 18.57 1.58 0.28
N PRO A 120 18.01 0.44 -0.18
CA PRO A 120 18.77 -0.62 -0.85
C PRO A 120 19.44 -0.16 -2.16
N LEU A 121 18.86 0.82 -2.85
CA LEU A 121 19.45 1.40 -4.06
C LEU A 121 20.73 2.18 -3.72
N LEU A 122 20.70 2.98 -2.65
CA LEU A 122 21.85 3.76 -2.17
C LEU A 122 22.91 2.90 -1.49
N ALA A 123 22.49 1.88 -0.74
CA ALA A 123 23.36 0.96 0.01
C ALA A 123 23.66 -0.34 -0.76
N LYS A 124 23.58 -0.31 -2.09
CA LYS A 124 23.70 -1.49 -2.96
C LYS A 124 25.02 -2.27 -2.74
N LEU A 125 26.10 -1.58 -2.38
CA LEU A 125 27.40 -2.22 -2.11
C LEU A 125 27.39 -3.06 -0.83
N ASP A 126 26.57 -2.69 0.16
CA ASP A 126 26.46 -3.38 1.44
C ASP A 126 25.48 -4.57 1.41
N ASP A 127 24.70 -4.70 0.33
CA ASP A 127 23.69 -5.75 0.16
C ASP A 127 24.28 -7.09 -0.33
N VAL A 128 25.08 -7.70 0.55
CA VAL A 128 25.79 -8.96 0.28
C VAL A 128 24.90 -10.21 0.33
N LEU A 129 23.70 -10.12 0.91
CA LEU A 129 22.74 -11.23 1.04
C LEU A 129 21.74 -11.26 -0.15
N SER A 130 22.16 -10.83 -1.33
CA SER A 130 21.33 -10.84 -2.53
C SER A 130 21.64 -12.07 -3.40
N LEU A 131 20.62 -12.56 -4.13
CA LEU A 131 20.79 -13.71 -5.02
C LEU A 131 21.83 -13.44 -6.11
N ASP A 132 21.92 -12.21 -6.61
CA ASP A 132 22.96 -11.81 -7.56
C ASP A 132 24.39 -12.05 -7.03
N VAL A 133 24.63 -11.70 -5.75
CA VAL A 133 25.94 -11.92 -5.10
C VAL A 133 26.18 -13.41 -4.86
N PHE A 134 25.14 -14.14 -4.46
CA PHE A 134 25.21 -15.58 -4.29
C PHE A 134 25.52 -16.32 -5.61
N LEU A 135 24.85 -15.94 -6.70
CA LEU A 135 25.08 -16.50 -8.04
C LEU A 135 26.50 -16.20 -8.53
N ALA A 136 26.96 -14.95 -8.39
CA ALA A 136 28.34 -14.59 -8.75
C ALA A 136 29.38 -15.35 -7.92
N TRP A 137 29.09 -15.60 -6.63
CA TRP A 137 29.94 -16.45 -5.79
C TRP A 137 29.92 -17.92 -6.24
N ALA A 138 28.74 -18.46 -6.57
CA ALA A 138 28.57 -19.83 -7.02
C ALA A 138 29.28 -20.09 -8.36
N GLU A 139 29.21 -19.15 -9.30
CA GLU A 139 29.90 -19.22 -10.60
C GLU A 139 31.42 -19.31 -10.44
N ARG A 140 32.01 -18.45 -9.58
CA ARG A 140 33.44 -18.51 -9.25
C ARG A 140 33.82 -19.84 -8.63
N ARG A 141 32.96 -20.37 -7.75
CA ARG A 141 33.22 -21.66 -7.08
C ARG A 141 33.14 -22.85 -8.04
N LEU A 142 32.36 -22.73 -9.11
CA LEU A 142 32.26 -23.74 -10.16
C LEU A 142 33.35 -23.63 -11.24
N GLY A 143 34.28 -22.68 -11.12
CA GLY A 143 35.38 -22.50 -12.07
C GLY A 143 34.92 -22.03 -13.46
N ARG A 144 33.74 -21.39 -13.55
CA ARG A 144 33.20 -20.80 -14.79
C ARG A 144 33.66 -19.35 -14.98
N ASP A 145 34.95 -19.09 -14.78
CA ASP A 145 35.50 -17.73 -14.90
C ASP A 145 35.48 -17.20 -16.34
N GLU A 146 35.32 -18.07 -17.35
CA GLU A 146 35.33 -17.66 -18.77
C GLU A 146 33.99 -17.14 -19.32
N LEU A 147 32.87 -17.27 -18.60
CA LEU A 147 31.54 -16.88 -19.10
C LEU A 147 31.01 -15.55 -18.54
N ALA A 148 31.72 -14.93 -17.60
CA ALA A 148 31.25 -13.76 -16.87
C ALA A 148 31.54 -12.42 -17.60
N ALA A 149 31.00 -12.24 -18.79
CA ALA A 149 30.69 -10.89 -19.27
C ALA A 149 29.36 -10.45 -18.61
N PRO A 150 29.23 -9.22 -18.08
CA PRO A 150 28.02 -8.80 -17.38
C PRO A 150 26.81 -8.77 -18.34
N VAL A 151 25.88 -9.73 -18.17
CA VAL A 151 24.66 -9.92 -18.99
C VAL A 151 23.54 -8.92 -18.66
N VAL A 152 23.85 -7.78 -18.05
CA VAL A 152 22.96 -6.61 -18.13
C VAL A 152 23.67 -5.57 -18.97
N THR A 153 23.65 -5.79 -20.29
CA THR A 153 24.16 -4.81 -21.24
C THR A 153 23.41 -3.49 -21.03
N ALA A 154 24.12 -2.36 -21.13
CA ALA A 154 23.52 -1.03 -21.20
C ALA A 154 22.36 -0.96 -22.22
N ALA A 155 22.35 -1.84 -23.23
CA ALA A 155 21.27 -2.02 -24.19
C ALA A 155 19.93 -2.45 -23.56
N ALA A 156 19.91 -3.30 -22.53
CA ALA A 156 18.67 -3.71 -21.86
C ALA A 156 18.07 -2.55 -21.03
N VAL A 157 18.92 -1.74 -20.42
CA VAL A 157 18.51 -0.52 -19.71
C VAL A 157 18.04 0.56 -20.69
N ALA A 158 18.73 0.70 -21.83
CA ALA A 158 18.33 1.61 -22.90
C ALA A 158 16.99 1.18 -23.55
N ALA A 159 16.76 -0.12 -23.73
CA ALA A 159 15.49 -0.64 -24.24
C ALA A 159 14.32 -0.39 -23.27
N ALA A 160 14.54 -0.55 -21.97
CA ALA A 160 13.52 -0.21 -20.96
C ALA A 160 13.22 1.29 -20.90
N ALA A 161 14.23 2.14 -21.06
CA ALA A 161 14.05 3.59 -21.13
C ALA A 161 13.31 4.02 -22.41
N ALA A 162 13.61 3.41 -23.55
CA ALA A 162 12.91 3.65 -24.81
C ALA A 162 11.44 3.21 -24.75
N ALA A 163 11.14 2.08 -24.11
CA ALA A 163 9.76 1.63 -23.91
C ALA A 163 8.94 2.55 -22.99
N ALA A 164 9.59 3.23 -22.04
CA ALA A 164 8.92 4.23 -21.20
C ALA A 164 8.60 5.53 -21.96
N ASP A 165 9.47 5.92 -22.90
CA ASP A 165 9.26 7.08 -23.78
C ASP A 165 8.11 6.84 -24.78
N GLU A 166 7.96 5.61 -25.26
CA GLU A 166 6.85 5.20 -26.14
C GLU A 166 5.49 5.25 -25.43
N VAL A 167 5.43 4.94 -24.13
CA VAL A 167 4.18 5.07 -23.33
C VAL A 167 3.84 6.53 -23.05
N ALA A 168 4.82 7.44 -23.00
CA ALA A 168 4.58 8.88 -22.88
C ALA A 168 4.04 9.51 -24.18
N GLN A 169 4.07 8.78 -25.30
CA GLN A 169 3.68 9.25 -26.61
C GLN A 169 2.24 8.89 -27.02
N TYR A 170 1.45 8.32 -26.11
CA TYR A 170 0.01 8.27 -26.29
C TYR A 170 -0.53 9.71 -26.21
N ASP A 171 -0.71 10.32 -27.38
CA ASP A 171 -1.48 11.54 -27.59
C ASP A 171 -2.75 11.44 -26.73
N GLU A 172 -2.94 12.41 -25.83
CA GLU A 172 -4.22 12.63 -25.17
C GLU A 172 -5.28 12.55 -26.26
N PRO A 173 -6.27 11.63 -26.19
CA PRO A 173 -7.36 11.67 -27.14
C PRO A 173 -7.95 13.07 -27.01
N ALA A 174 -7.97 13.79 -28.13
CA ALA A 174 -8.55 15.12 -28.20
C ALA A 174 -9.95 15.01 -27.60
N TYR A 175 -10.10 15.46 -26.36
CA TYR A 175 -11.40 15.65 -25.77
C TYR A 175 -12.03 16.73 -26.62
N GLU A 176 -12.93 16.33 -27.52
CA GLU A 176 -13.88 17.23 -28.12
C GLU A 176 -14.67 17.82 -26.95
N GLU A 177 -14.25 19.01 -26.55
CA GLU A 177 -14.97 19.85 -25.62
C GLU A 177 -16.41 19.93 -26.15
N PRO A 178 -17.41 19.39 -25.43
CA PRO A 178 -18.78 19.42 -25.92
C PRO A 178 -19.11 20.88 -26.19
N ALA A 179 -19.48 21.16 -27.45
CA ALA A 179 -19.81 22.49 -27.90
C ALA A 179 -20.72 23.15 -26.87
N GLN A 180 -20.25 24.25 -26.29
CA GLN A 180 -21.08 25.14 -25.49
C GLN A 180 -22.21 25.58 -26.42
N GLU A 181 -23.39 24.96 -26.28
CA GLU A 181 -24.62 25.52 -26.80
C GLU A 181 -24.79 26.86 -26.11
N ASP A 182 -24.59 27.93 -26.88
CA ASP A 182 -24.94 29.30 -26.54
C ASP A 182 -26.43 29.34 -26.18
N ALA A 183 -26.73 29.11 -24.90
CA ALA A 183 -28.00 29.47 -24.32
C ALA A 183 -28.07 31.01 -24.33
N VAL A 184 -28.67 31.53 -25.40
CA VAL A 184 -29.13 32.92 -25.50
C VAL A 184 -30.14 33.13 -24.36
N VAL A 185 -29.64 33.58 -23.21
CA VAL A 185 -30.47 34.09 -22.12
C VAL A 185 -30.89 35.50 -22.52
N GLU A 186 -32.06 35.57 -23.13
CA GLU A 186 -32.78 36.82 -23.39
C GLU A 186 -33.05 37.51 -22.05
N ALA A 187 -32.37 38.64 -21.83
CA ALA A 187 -32.53 39.47 -20.67
C ALA A 187 -33.91 40.16 -20.70
N ALA A 188 -34.86 39.63 -19.92
CA ALA A 188 -36.05 40.35 -19.52
C ALA A 188 -36.03 40.53 -18.00
N ALA A 189 -35.94 41.79 -17.58
CA ALA A 189 -36.26 42.27 -16.24
C ALA A 189 -37.23 43.45 -16.41
N PRO A 190 -37.96 43.89 -15.37
CA PRO A 190 -38.27 43.24 -14.09
C PRO A 190 -39.80 43.28 -13.81
N GLU A 191 -40.15 42.93 -12.57
CA GLU A 191 -41.32 43.36 -11.79
C GLU A 191 -42.36 42.28 -11.43
N ASP A 192 -42.62 42.29 -10.13
CA ASP A 192 -43.79 41.82 -9.41
C ASP A 192 -43.88 40.40 -8.84
N ALA A 193 -44.24 40.42 -7.55
CA ALA A 193 -44.93 39.41 -6.77
C ALA A 193 -44.16 38.18 -6.32
N TYR A 194 -43.50 38.33 -5.16
CA TYR A 194 -43.45 37.25 -4.18
C TYR A 194 -44.88 36.88 -3.75
N ALA A 195 -45.48 35.91 -4.41
CA ALA A 195 -46.59 35.13 -3.88
C ALA A 195 -46.14 33.66 -3.87
N ALA A 196 -45.87 33.14 -2.69
CA ALA A 196 -45.54 31.74 -2.48
C ALA A 196 -46.72 30.86 -2.96
N PRO A 197 -46.51 29.92 -3.91
CA PRO A 197 -47.50 28.88 -4.13
C PRO A 197 -47.39 27.85 -3.01
N ALA A 198 -48.53 27.58 -2.36
CA ALA A 198 -48.72 26.39 -1.56
C ALA A 198 -48.45 25.17 -2.44
N VAL A 199 -47.43 24.40 -2.09
CA VAL A 199 -47.16 23.11 -2.72
C VAL A 199 -48.12 22.10 -2.10
N ASP A 200 -49.16 21.74 -2.85
CA ASP A 200 -49.92 20.53 -2.60
C ASP A 200 -48.99 19.32 -2.79
N GLU A 201 -48.98 18.43 -1.80
CA GLU A 201 -48.34 17.13 -1.86
C GLU A 201 -48.92 16.32 -3.02
N VAL A 202 -48.22 16.28 -4.14
CA VAL A 202 -48.46 15.29 -5.19
C VAL A 202 -47.87 13.97 -4.69
N ALA A 203 -48.74 13.10 -4.18
CA ALA A 203 -48.46 11.69 -3.99
C ALA A 203 -48.03 11.09 -5.33
N VAL A 204 -46.73 10.83 -5.47
CA VAL A 204 -46.20 10.05 -6.59
C VAL A 204 -46.38 8.57 -6.22
N ASP A 205 -47.41 7.96 -6.79
CA ASP A 205 -47.57 6.51 -6.85
C ASP A 205 -46.36 5.91 -7.57
N ALA A 206 -45.54 5.20 -6.80
CA ALA A 206 -44.49 4.34 -7.33
C ALA A 206 -45.11 3.01 -7.83
N PRO A 207 -44.51 2.39 -8.87
CA PRO A 207 -45.22 1.48 -9.76
C PRO A 207 -45.47 0.09 -9.17
N LEU A 208 -46.67 -0.43 -9.48
CA LEU A 208 -46.97 -1.86 -9.52
C LEU A 208 -46.01 -2.54 -10.50
N ILE A 209 -45.05 -3.31 -9.97
CA ILE A 209 -44.29 -4.29 -10.75
C ILE A 209 -45.20 -5.49 -10.92
N GLU A 210 -45.71 -5.68 -12.14
CA GLU A 210 -46.45 -6.86 -12.53
C GLU A 210 -45.56 -8.11 -12.53
N GLU A 211 -46.01 -9.07 -11.75
CA GLU A 211 -45.58 -10.46 -11.69
C GLU A 211 -46.15 -11.23 -12.91
N ALA A 212 -45.29 -11.62 -13.85
CA ALA A 212 -45.53 -12.65 -14.87
C ALA A 212 -44.18 -12.91 -15.60
N ALA A 213 -43.72 -14.11 -15.95
CA ALA A 213 -44.28 -15.44 -15.89
C ALA A 213 -43.11 -16.44 -15.77
N ALA A 214 -43.40 -17.58 -15.15
CA ALA A 214 -42.51 -18.73 -15.06
C ALA A 214 -42.22 -19.33 -16.44
N GLU A 215 -40.94 -19.55 -16.75
CA GLU A 215 -40.52 -20.58 -17.68
C GLU A 215 -39.92 -21.74 -16.86
N ASP A 216 -40.62 -22.87 -16.89
CA ASP A 216 -40.19 -24.15 -16.37
C ASP A 216 -38.93 -24.62 -17.10
N VAL A 217 -37.78 -24.60 -16.41
CA VAL A 217 -36.64 -25.44 -16.77
C VAL A 217 -36.42 -26.45 -15.66
N ALA A 218 -36.93 -27.65 -15.89
CA ALA A 218 -36.66 -28.83 -15.09
C ALA A 218 -35.15 -29.14 -15.13
N VAL A 219 -34.46 -28.89 -14.02
CA VAL A 219 -33.12 -29.42 -13.76
C VAL A 219 -33.27 -30.56 -12.76
N GLU A 220 -32.85 -31.75 -13.19
CA GLU A 220 -32.82 -32.98 -12.41
C GLU A 220 -32.12 -32.78 -11.06
N ALA A 221 -32.78 -33.27 -10.01
CA ALA A 221 -32.23 -33.37 -8.66
C ALA A 221 -31.10 -34.42 -8.62
N PRO A 222 -29.95 -34.13 -7.98
CA PRO A 222 -29.04 -35.18 -7.54
C PRO A 222 -29.62 -35.90 -6.31
N PRO A 223 -29.37 -37.22 -6.16
CA PRO A 223 -29.92 -38.01 -5.07
C PRO A 223 -29.29 -37.63 -3.73
N ALA A 224 -30.13 -37.73 -2.70
CA ALA A 224 -29.80 -37.56 -1.30
C ALA A 224 -28.73 -38.54 -0.83
N GLU A 225 -27.65 -38.01 -0.24
CA GLU A 225 -26.84 -38.74 0.71
C GLU A 225 -27.20 -38.28 2.13
N GLU A 226 -28.01 -39.14 2.73
CA GLU A 226 -28.33 -39.23 4.15
C GLU A 226 -27.12 -39.83 4.87
N SER A 227 -26.53 -39.11 5.84
CA SER A 227 -26.08 -39.67 7.14
C SER A 227 -25.28 -38.64 7.97
N VAL A 228 -25.84 -38.20 9.09
CA VAL A 228 -25.57 -38.68 10.46
C VAL A 228 -24.27 -38.10 11.07
N MET A 229 -24.40 -37.05 11.90
CA MET A 229 -24.14 -37.12 13.34
C MET A 229 -24.28 -35.76 14.01
N GLU A 230 -25.35 -35.67 14.79
CA GLU A 230 -25.56 -34.75 15.89
C GLU A 230 -24.63 -35.18 17.05
N ALA A 231 -23.77 -34.27 17.52
CA ALA A 231 -23.05 -34.44 18.79
C ALA A 231 -22.96 -33.09 19.50
N GLN A 232 -23.92 -32.88 20.42
CA GLN A 232 -23.79 -31.94 21.51
C GLN A 232 -22.55 -32.30 22.34
N ALA A 233 -21.68 -31.31 22.59
CA ALA A 233 -20.75 -31.34 23.71
C ALA A 233 -20.71 -29.92 24.30
N GLY A 234 -21.00 -29.85 25.60
CA GLY A 234 -21.23 -28.62 26.36
C GLY A 234 -19.97 -27.79 26.66
N PRO A 235 -20.12 -26.74 27.47
CA PRO A 235 -19.05 -25.78 27.75
C PRO A 235 -17.95 -26.42 28.59
N VAL A 236 -16.73 -26.42 28.05
CA VAL A 236 -15.51 -26.79 28.77
C VAL A 236 -15.05 -25.59 29.61
N PRO A 237 -14.89 -25.72 30.95
CA PRO A 237 -14.29 -24.67 31.77
C PRO A 237 -12.78 -24.59 31.49
N LEU A 238 -12.33 -23.35 31.24
CA LEU A 238 -10.92 -23.00 31.06
C LEU A 238 -10.25 -22.94 32.46
N GLU A 239 -9.70 -24.05 32.92
CA GLU A 239 -8.74 -24.05 34.03
C GLU A 239 -7.36 -23.64 33.47
N VAL A 240 -6.97 -22.41 33.79
CA VAL A 240 -5.63 -21.88 33.53
C VAL A 240 -4.68 -22.52 34.54
N ALA A 241 -3.95 -23.56 34.11
CA ALA A 241 -2.79 -24.06 34.82
C ALA A 241 -1.65 -23.04 34.64
N VAL A 242 -1.35 -22.30 35.71
CA VAL A 242 -0.12 -21.52 35.84
C VAL A 242 1.00 -22.50 36.15
N ASP A 243 1.70 -22.95 35.10
CA ASP A 243 2.96 -23.68 35.27
C ASP A 243 4.05 -22.67 35.67
N GLU A 244 4.59 -22.87 36.86
CA GLU A 244 5.72 -22.12 37.40
C GLU A 244 6.96 -22.35 36.53
N ALA A 245 7.46 -21.28 35.92
CA ALA A 245 8.74 -21.30 35.23
C ALA A 245 9.89 -21.54 36.24
N PRO A 246 10.85 -22.43 35.95
CA PRO A 246 11.98 -22.65 36.84
C PRO A 246 12.92 -21.44 36.84
N ALA A 247 13.34 -21.08 38.06
CA ALA A 247 14.33 -20.06 38.35
C ALA A 247 15.60 -20.26 37.52
N VAL A 248 15.93 -19.28 36.68
CA VAL A 248 17.24 -19.18 36.04
C VAL A 248 18.20 -18.57 37.05
N GLU A 249 19.17 -19.38 37.51
CA GLU A 249 20.34 -18.95 38.25
C GLU A 249 21.08 -17.86 37.47
N VAL A 250 21.06 -16.63 38.01
CA VAL A 250 21.94 -15.55 37.58
C VAL A 250 23.33 -15.90 38.08
N GLN A 251 24.19 -16.41 37.20
CA GLN A 251 25.62 -16.47 37.48
C GLN A 251 26.16 -15.05 37.60
N ALA A 252 26.70 -14.77 38.78
CA ALA A 252 27.47 -13.59 39.09
C ALA A 252 28.68 -13.51 38.15
N VAL A 253 28.72 -12.46 37.32
CA VAL A 253 29.94 -12.06 36.63
C VAL A 253 30.72 -11.18 37.59
N GLU A 254 31.89 -11.68 37.97
CA GLU A 254 32.89 -11.03 38.79
C GLU A 254 33.26 -9.64 38.27
N GLU A 255 33.32 -8.72 39.24
CA GLU A 255 34.13 -7.52 39.30
C GLU A 255 35.33 -7.47 38.34
N ALA A 256 35.35 -6.45 37.48
CA ALA A 256 36.57 -5.83 37.01
C ALA A 256 36.54 -4.34 37.39
N THR A 257 37.36 -4.01 38.38
CA THR A 257 37.62 -2.68 38.94
C THR A 257 38.38 -1.81 37.91
N PRO A 258 38.32 -0.46 38.00
CA PRO A 258 38.63 0.45 36.91
C PRO A 258 40.04 1.07 37.02
N GLU A 259 40.68 1.33 35.89
CA GLU A 259 41.83 2.22 35.83
C GLU A 259 41.91 2.87 34.44
N ALA A 260 41.43 4.11 34.31
CA ALA A 260 42.02 5.16 33.50
C ALA A 260 41.07 6.36 33.46
N ALA A 261 41.43 7.36 34.26
CA ALA A 261 40.91 8.71 34.20
C ALA A 261 41.14 9.33 32.80
N GLY A 262 40.13 10.03 32.32
CA GLY A 262 40.21 10.91 31.15
C GLY A 262 39.06 11.90 31.24
N GLU A 263 39.40 13.11 31.62
CA GLU A 263 38.54 14.26 31.90
C GLU A 263 37.58 14.58 30.75
N ALA A 264 36.28 14.71 31.07
CA ALA A 264 35.35 15.56 30.32
C ALA A 264 34.20 16.00 31.26
N GLU A 265 34.20 17.31 31.51
CA GLU A 265 33.29 18.12 32.32
C GLU A 265 31.86 18.26 31.71
N PRO A 266 30.90 18.93 32.40
CA PRO A 266 29.53 18.45 32.59
C PRO A 266 28.52 19.01 31.57
N ALA A 267 27.56 18.17 31.18
CA ALA A 267 26.38 18.58 30.40
C ALA A 267 25.08 17.93 30.90
N LEU A 268 24.98 17.62 32.20
CA LEU A 268 23.84 16.90 32.79
C LEU A 268 23.09 17.65 33.90
N GLU A 269 23.15 18.99 33.94
CA GLU A 269 22.27 19.78 34.82
C GLU A 269 21.04 20.39 34.09
N GLU A 270 20.96 20.34 32.75
CA GLU A 270 19.84 20.97 32.03
C GLU A 270 18.61 20.06 31.86
N LEU A 271 18.75 18.74 32.04
CA LEU A 271 17.61 17.80 31.88
C LEU A 271 16.76 17.63 33.15
N ALA A 272 17.22 18.07 34.32
CA ALA A 272 16.44 17.99 35.56
C ALA A 272 15.44 19.16 35.73
N ALA A 273 15.58 20.25 34.96
CA ALA A 273 14.71 21.42 35.09
C ALA A 273 13.41 21.32 34.26
N VAL A 274 13.36 20.44 33.24
CA VAL A 274 12.18 20.31 32.36
C VAL A 274 11.12 19.35 32.93
N GLU A 275 11.51 18.43 33.81
CA GLU A 275 10.58 17.43 34.36
C GLU A 275 9.74 17.97 35.54
N ALA A 276 10.11 19.11 36.11
CA ALA A 276 9.37 19.76 37.19
C ALA A 276 8.14 20.59 36.72
N GLN A 277 7.96 20.81 35.41
CA GLN A 277 6.89 21.67 34.87
C GLN A 277 5.66 20.91 34.36
N LYS A 278 5.62 19.57 34.49
CA LYS A 278 4.52 18.73 33.96
C LYS A 278 3.41 18.41 34.96
N HIS A 279 3.48 18.91 36.19
CA HIS A 279 2.46 18.67 37.23
C HIS A 279 1.83 19.96 37.75
N GLU A 280 1.20 20.75 36.88
CA GLU A 280 0.26 21.79 37.33
C GLU A 280 -0.90 21.92 36.33
N ALA A 281 -1.80 20.93 36.34
CA ALA A 281 -3.09 21.03 35.69
C ALA A 281 -4.14 21.53 36.70
N PRO A 282 -4.85 22.63 36.43
CA PRO A 282 -5.89 23.14 37.32
C PRO A 282 -7.13 22.25 37.29
N ALA A 283 -7.72 22.03 38.48
CA ALA A 283 -8.92 21.23 38.66
C ALA A 283 -10.14 21.83 37.93
N PRO A 284 -11.06 21.00 37.39
CA PRO A 284 -12.25 21.50 36.70
C PRO A 284 -13.25 22.12 37.68
N THR A 285 -13.61 23.38 37.43
CA THR A 285 -14.70 24.08 38.10
C THR A 285 -16.03 23.57 37.58
N VAL A 286 -16.87 23.04 38.47
CA VAL A 286 -18.26 22.62 38.18
C VAL A 286 -19.16 23.85 38.22
N HIS A 287 -19.90 24.09 37.14
CA HIS A 287 -21.03 25.02 37.07
C HIS A 287 -22.30 24.27 36.68
#